data_AF-A0A0R2FIK0-F1
#
_entry.id   AF-A0A0R2FIK0-F1
#
_cell.length_a   1.000
_cell.length_b   1.000
_cell.length_c   1.000
_cell.angle_alpha   90.00
_cell.angle_beta   90.00
_cell.angle_gamma   90.00
#
_symmetry.space_group_name_H-M   'P 1'
#
loop_
_entity.id
_entity.type
_entity.pdbx_description
1 polymer ?
#
loop_
_entity_poly.entity_id
_entity_poly.type
_entity_poly.pdbx_seq_one_letter_code
_entity_poly.pdbx_strand_id
1 'polypeptide(L)' 'MKQLQMAFKNEAGRKTTLKLNLVKEDLDETATRAAMDKIVAAKLFERDGKQLYHEAAGAKYVETNEQIIF' A
#
# COMPACT_ATOMS: atom_id res chain seq x y z
N MET A 1 -1.00 -14.18 -9.33
CA MET A 1 -0.72 -12.78 -9.77
C MET A 1 0.15 -12.08 -8.73
N LYS A 2 1.16 -11.31 -9.15
CA LYS A 2 2.03 -10.52 -8.24
C LYS A 2 1.35 -9.19 -7.91
N GLN A 3 1.13 -8.93 -6.62
CA GLN A 3 0.48 -7.72 -6.12
C GLN A 3 1.45 -6.96 -5.21
N LEU A 4 1.57 -5.65 -5.37
CA LEU A 4 2.31 -4.81 -4.43
C LEU A 4 1.35 -4.35 -3.34
N GLN A 5 1.67 -4.71 -2.10
CA GLN A 5 0.93 -4.28 -0.93
C GLN A 5 1.76 -3.25 -0.17
N MET A 6 1.30 -2.01 -0.17
CA MET A 6 1.87 -0.92 0.62
C MET A 6 1.08 -0.78 1.92
N ALA A 7 1.76 -0.95 3.05
CA ALA A 7 1.19 -0.80 4.38
C ALA A 7 1.41 0.61 4.92
N PHE A 8 0.35 1.18 5.47
CA PHE A 8 0.34 2.47 6.11
C PHE A 8 -0.28 2.35 7.50
N LYS A 9 0.01 3.30 8.39
CA LYS A 9 -0.82 3.55 9.57
C LYS A 9 -1.73 4.74 9.28
N ASN A 10 -2.97 4.65 9.70
CA ASN A 10 -3.88 5.78 9.72
C ASN A 10 -3.68 6.61 11.01
N GLU A 11 -4.33 7.76 11.07
CA GLU A 11 -4.23 8.68 12.22
C GLU A 11 -4.74 8.07 13.54
N ALA A 12 -5.61 7.05 13.46
CA ALA A 12 -6.08 6.29 14.61
C ALA A 12 -5.15 5.13 15.02
N GLY A 13 -3.94 5.04 14.43
CA GLY A 13 -2.95 3.99 14.69
C GLY A 13 -3.30 2.62 14.10
N ARG A 14 -4.39 2.51 13.31
CA ARG A 14 -4.76 1.26 12.63
C ARG A 14 -3.99 1.10 11.34
N LYS A 15 -3.67 -0.14 11.00
CA LYS A 15 -2.96 -0.48 9.77
C LYS A 15 -3.93 -0.46 8.58
N THR A 16 -3.61 0.32 7.56
CA THR A 16 -4.29 0.35 6.26
C THR A 16 -3.35 -0.24 5.21
N THR A 17 -3.86 -1.05 4.28
CA THR A 17 -3.04 -1.62 3.20
C THR A 17 -3.61 -1.22 1.85
N LEU A 18 -2.80 -0.52 1.05
CA LEU A 18 -3.10 -0.24 -0.35
C LEU A 18 -2.56 -1.39 -1.20
N LYS A 19 -3.45 -2.05 -1.96
CA LYS A 19 -3.09 -3.16 -2.85
C LYS A 19 -3.11 -2.67 -4.29
N LEU A 20 -2.02 -2.89 -5.01
CA LEU A 20 -1.88 -2.60 -6.42
C LEU A 20 -1.72 -3.92 -7.18
N ASN A 21 -2.67 -4.22 -8.07
CA ASN A 21 -2.66 -5.45 -8.88
C ASN A 21 -1.93 -5.27 -10.22
N LEU A 22 -1.80 -4.02 -10.67
CA LEU A 22 -1.22 -3.62 -11.95
C LEU A 22 0.08 -2.87 -11.68
N VAL A 23 1.04 -3.58 -11.09
CA VAL A 23 2.36 -3.03 -10.79
C VAL A 23 3.24 -3.40 -11.95
N LYS A 24 3.97 -2.43 -12.52
CA LYS A 24 5.13 -2.78 -13.35
C LYS A 24 6.00 -3.71 -12.52
N GLU A 25 6.29 -4.89 -13.05
CA GLU A 25 7.24 -5.80 -12.41
C GLU A 25 8.53 -5.00 -12.16
N ASP A 26 9.06 -5.11 -10.93
CA ASP A 26 10.27 -4.45 -10.45
C ASP A 26 10.16 -2.96 -10.06
N LEU A 27 9.18 -2.59 -9.21
CA LEU A 27 9.35 -1.38 -8.39
C LEU A 27 10.42 -1.64 -7.33
N ASP A 28 11.46 -0.83 -7.34
CA ASP A 28 12.50 -0.85 -6.34
C ASP A 28 12.01 -0.25 -5.01
N GLU A 29 12.79 -0.47 -3.94
CA GLU A 29 12.49 0.06 -2.61
C GLU A 29 12.38 1.59 -2.66
N THR A 30 13.27 2.25 -3.39
CA THR A 30 13.36 3.72 -3.45
C THR A 30 12.14 4.35 -4.09
N ALA A 31 11.70 3.86 -5.27
CA ALA A 31 10.51 4.36 -5.94
C ALA A 31 9.24 4.00 -5.17
N THR A 32 9.18 2.81 -4.59
CA THR A 32 8.05 2.38 -3.74
C THR A 32 7.92 3.30 -2.54
N ARG A 33 9.02 3.57 -1.83
CA ARG A 33 9.03 4.46 -0.67
C ARG A 33 8.69 5.89 -1.04
N ALA A 34 9.30 6.43 -2.12
CA ALA A 34 8.99 7.76 -2.61
C ALA A 34 7.51 7.91 -3.02
N ALA A 35 6.89 6.88 -3.58
CA ALA A 35 5.47 6.86 -3.88
C ALA A 35 4.62 6.84 -2.59
N MET A 36 4.99 6.03 -1.61
CA MET A 36 4.31 6.00 -0.30
C MET A 36 4.39 7.35 0.41
N ASP A 37 5.56 8.00 0.41
CA ASP A 37 5.75 9.31 1.02
C ASP A 37 4.92 10.39 0.31
N LYS A 38 4.82 10.32 -1.04
CA LYS A 38 3.92 11.21 -1.80
C LYS A 38 2.45 10.98 -1.43
N ILE A 39 2.02 9.74 -1.22
CA ILE A 39 0.63 9.43 -0.82
C ILE A 39 0.33 10.02 0.57
N VAL A 40 1.26 9.87 1.52
CA VAL A 40 1.16 10.44 2.87
C VAL A 40 1.13 11.97 2.81
N ALA A 41 2.07 12.57 2.08
CA ALA A 41 2.19 14.02 1.95
C ALA A 41 0.98 14.65 1.23
N ALA A 42 0.40 13.94 0.27
CA ALA A 42 -0.75 14.43 -0.48
C ALA A 42 -2.02 14.51 0.38
N LYS A 43 -2.10 13.74 1.48
CA LYS A 43 -3.27 13.70 2.39
C LYS A 43 -4.60 13.54 1.65
N LEU A 44 -4.57 12.93 0.46
CA LEU A 44 -5.73 12.83 -0.44
C LEU A 44 -6.77 11.82 0.05
N PHE A 45 -6.38 10.95 0.96
CA PHE A 45 -7.18 9.83 1.41
C PHE A 45 -7.55 10.03 2.87
N GLU A 46 -8.73 10.61 3.04
CA GLU A 46 -9.32 10.86 4.34
C GLU A 46 -10.68 10.19 4.40
N ARG A 47 -11.01 9.61 5.57
CA ARG A 47 -12.31 9.02 5.83
C ARG A 47 -12.78 9.50 7.19
N ASP A 48 -13.98 10.04 7.23
CA ASP A 48 -14.56 10.63 8.45
C ASP A 48 -13.64 11.69 9.10
N GLY A 49 -12.95 12.48 8.27
CA GLY A 49 -12.00 13.51 8.71
C GLY A 49 -10.68 12.97 9.26
N LYS A 50 -10.36 11.68 9.08
CA LYS A 50 -9.11 11.05 9.53
C LYS A 50 -8.31 10.57 8.34
N GLN A 51 -7.01 10.86 8.33
CA GLN A 51 -6.09 10.38 7.29
C GLN A 51 -5.97 8.85 7.32
N LEU A 52 -6.30 8.23 6.19
CA LEU A 52 -6.19 6.78 5.99
C LEU A 52 -4.74 6.31 5.80
N TYR A 53 -3.91 7.17 5.20
CA TYR A 53 -2.49 6.96 4.94
C TYR A 53 -1.68 8.07 5.63
N HIS A 54 -1.48 7.94 6.93
CA HIS A 54 -0.80 8.93 7.76
C HIS A 54 0.70 8.66 7.90
N GLU A 55 1.11 7.39 8.00
CA GLU A 55 2.52 6.99 8.10
C GLU A 55 2.80 5.79 7.19
N ALA A 56 3.90 5.84 6.43
CA ALA A 56 4.37 4.71 5.64
C ALA A 56 5.00 3.64 6.54
N ALA A 57 4.36 2.48 6.66
CA ALA A 57 4.81 1.39 7.53
C ALA A 57 5.67 0.35 6.81
N GLY A 58 5.62 0.30 5.48
CA GLY A 58 6.44 -0.57 4.63
C GLY A 58 5.68 -1.11 3.43
N ALA A 59 6.38 -1.76 2.50
CA ALA A 59 5.77 -2.38 1.33
C ALA A 59 6.29 -3.80 1.13
N LYS A 60 5.46 -4.65 0.51
CA LYS A 60 5.83 -6.03 0.18
C LYS A 60 5.15 -6.48 -1.10
N TYR A 61 5.85 -7.31 -1.86
CA TYR A 61 5.25 -8.09 -2.92
C TYR A 61 4.55 -9.31 -2.32
N VAL A 62 3.33 -9.57 -2.79
CA VAL A 62 2.55 -10.74 -2.45
C VAL A 62 2.16 -11.44 -3.74
N GLU A 63 2.62 -12.67 -3.90
CA GLU A 63 2.20 -13.55 -4.98
C GLU A 63 1.10 -14.46 -4.46
N THR A 64 -0.09 -14.29 -5.03
CA THR A 64 -1.22 -15.16 -4.71
C THR A 64 -1.25 -16.31 -5.71
N ASN A 65 -1.09 -17.54 -5.20
CA ASN A 65 -1.27 -18.79 -5.94
C ASN A 65 -2.67 -19.34 -5.62
N GLU A 66 -3.59 -19.18 -6.57
CA GLU A 66 -4.96 -19.69 -6.45
C GLU A 66 -5.00 -21.11 -7.03
N GLN A 67 -5.24 -22.10 -6.16
CA GLN A 67 -5.51 -23.46 -6.60
C GLN A 67 -7.01 -23.70 -6.50
N ILE A 68 -7.67 -23.78 -7.66
CA ILE A 68 -9.09 -24.12 -7.75
C ILE A 68 -9.22 -25.60 -7.41
N ILE A 69 -10.04 -25.90 -6.41
CA ILE A 69 -10.26 -27.25 -5.90
C ILE A 69 -11.60 -27.82 -6.41
N PHE A 70 -12.52 -26.95 -6.90
CA PHE A 70 -13.78 -27.27 -7.55
C PHE A 70 -14.25 -26.09 -8.41
#